data_AF-A0AB36EMH7-F1
#
_entry.id   AF-A0AB36EMH7-F1
#
_cell.length_a   1.000
_cell.length_b   1.000
_cell.length_c   1.000
_cell.angle_alpha   90.00
_cell.angle_beta   90.00
_cell.angle_gamma   90.00
#
_symmetry.space_group_name_H-M   'P 1'
#
loop_
_entity.id
_entity.type
_entity.pdbx_description
1 polymer ?
#
loop_
_entity_poly.entity_id
_entity_poly.type
_entity_poly.pdbx_seq_one_letter_code
_entity_poly.pdbx_strand_id
1 'polypeptide(L)'
;MSTVTKAENPEANPCVKAVFDDIRTTRKSDFINNMWLYLAFDPDLLEKTWAEVKAVMATPSALDPLVKEMLYIAVSVTNGCSYCAHSHTAAAKAKGMTGEQHADLMRVIALAAKTNQLAVALQLPVDAAFDADRRV
;
A
#
# COMPACT_ATOMS: atom_id res chain seq x y z
N MET A 1 10.84 -6.03 15.85
CA MET A 1 10.09 -6.82 16.85
C MET A 1 8.60 -6.69 16.52
N SER A 2 7.82 -7.75 16.75
CA SER A 2 6.37 -7.80 16.49
C SER A 2 5.63 -7.97 17.82
N THR A 3 4.37 -7.51 17.89
CA THR A 3 3.48 -7.73 19.04
C THR A 3 2.78 -9.08 19.01
N VAL A 4 2.81 -9.78 17.88
CA VAL A 4 2.33 -11.16 17.73
C VAL A 4 3.47 -12.07 17.28
N THR A 5 3.46 -13.32 17.73
CA THR A 5 4.43 -14.34 17.31
C THR A 5 4.03 -14.89 15.94
N LYS A 6 5.00 -14.98 15.02
CA LYS A 6 4.79 -15.66 13.75
C LYS A 6 4.56 -17.15 14.02
N ALA A 7 3.49 -17.71 13.49
CA ALA A 7 3.25 -19.15 13.56
C ALA A 7 4.41 -19.93 12.91
N GLU A 8 4.84 -21.02 13.54
CA GLU A 8 5.94 -21.87 13.03
C GLU A 8 5.53 -22.61 11.75
N ASN A 9 4.29 -23.10 11.70
CA ASN A 9 3.72 -23.79 10.55
C ASN A 9 2.32 -23.22 10.18
N PRO A 10 2.26 -21.99 9.65
CA PRO A 10 0.98 -21.32 9.36
C PRO A 10 0.14 -22.08 8.33
N GLU A 11 0.78 -22.77 7.39
CA GLU A 11 0.10 -23.52 6.32
C GLU A 11 -0.49 -24.87 6.79
N ALA A 12 -0.31 -25.26 8.06
CA ALA A 12 -1.07 -26.35 8.66
C ALA A 12 -2.57 -26.04 8.75
N ASN A 13 -2.93 -24.75 8.78
CA ASN A 13 -4.31 -24.31 8.64
C ASN A 13 -4.69 -24.23 7.14
N PRO A 14 -5.71 -24.98 6.66
CA PRO A 14 -6.09 -24.99 5.26
C PRO A 14 -6.51 -23.64 4.69
N CYS A 15 -7.16 -22.77 5.48
CA CYS A 15 -7.55 -21.42 5.07
C CYS A 15 -6.32 -20.54 4.84
N VAL A 16 -5.36 -20.55 5.77
CA VAL A 16 -4.10 -19.81 5.63
C VAL A 16 -3.31 -20.30 4.42
N LYS A 17 -3.21 -21.62 4.23
CA LYS A 17 -2.57 -22.21 3.06
C LYS A 17 -3.21 -21.73 1.76
N ALA A 18 -4.54 -21.75 1.68
CA ALA A 18 -5.26 -21.29 0.48
C ALA A 18 -4.96 -19.82 0.16
N VAL A 19 -4.93 -18.95 1.18
CA VAL A 19 -4.55 -17.53 0.99
C VAL A 19 -3.11 -17.39 0.52
N PHE A 20 -2.17 -18.12 1.12
CA PHE A 20 -0.76 -18.06 0.72
C PHE A 20 -0.55 -18.57 -0.70
N ASP A 21 -1.19 -19.67 -1.08
CA ASP A 21 -1.15 -20.18 -2.45
C ASP A 21 -1.69 -19.14 -3.44
N ASP A 22 -2.80 -18.46 -3.11
CA ASP A 22 -3.34 -17.39 -3.96
C ASP A 22 -2.42 -16.16 -4.04
N ILE A 23 -1.73 -15.79 -2.95
CA ILE A 23 -0.70 -14.74 -2.97
C ILE A 23 0.42 -15.13 -3.94
N ARG A 24 0.91 -16.38 -3.87
CA ARG A 24 1.99 -16.85 -4.74
C ARG A 24 1.59 -16.82 -6.20
N THR A 25 0.40 -17.34 -6.52
CA THR A 25 -0.15 -17.32 -7.88
C THR A 25 -0.33 -15.89 -8.39
N THR A 26 -0.94 -15.01 -7.59
CA THR A 26 -1.24 -13.63 -7.96
C THR A 26 0.03 -12.81 -8.18
N ARG A 27 1.02 -12.96 -7.30
CA ARG A 27 2.29 -12.21 -7.37
C ARG A 27 3.36 -12.88 -8.23
N LYS A 28 3.10 -14.11 -8.70
CA LYS A 28 4.05 -14.94 -9.47
C LYS A 28 5.39 -15.10 -8.75
N SER A 29 5.34 -15.36 -7.45
CA SER A 29 6.51 -15.49 -6.58
C SER A 29 6.21 -16.42 -5.40
N ASP A 30 7.16 -17.26 -5.01
CA ASP A 30 7.01 -18.12 -3.83
C ASP A 30 7.16 -17.38 -2.49
N PHE A 31 7.60 -16.11 -2.54
CA PHE A 31 7.88 -15.32 -1.36
C PHE A 31 6.60 -14.74 -0.73
N ILE A 32 6.30 -15.19 0.48
CA ILE A 32 5.30 -14.58 1.38
C ILE A 32 6.02 -13.65 2.35
N ASN A 33 5.74 -12.34 2.28
CA ASN A 33 6.36 -11.36 3.16
C ASN A 33 5.75 -11.38 4.57
N ASN A 34 6.46 -10.78 5.53
CA ASN A 34 6.07 -10.81 6.94
C ASN A 34 4.66 -10.28 7.23
N MET A 35 4.11 -9.33 6.46
CA MET A 35 2.73 -8.87 6.66
C MET A 35 1.75 -10.05 6.71
N TRP A 36 1.82 -10.94 5.72
CA TRP A 36 0.92 -12.09 5.62
C TRP A 36 1.27 -13.21 6.59
N LEU A 37 2.57 -13.46 6.81
CA LEU A 37 3.02 -14.46 7.78
C LEU A 37 2.60 -14.14 9.21
N TYR A 38 2.62 -12.86 9.56
CA TYR A 38 2.21 -12.42 10.89
C TYR A 38 0.69 -12.28 10.99
N LEU A 39 -0.01 -11.84 9.93
CA LEU A 39 -1.47 -11.76 9.91
C LEU A 39 -2.16 -13.14 9.99
N ALA A 40 -1.46 -14.20 9.58
CA ALA A 40 -1.93 -15.59 9.68
C ALA A 40 -2.26 -16.08 11.10
N PHE A 41 -1.97 -15.30 12.15
CA PHE A 41 -2.45 -15.59 13.50
C PHE A 41 -4.00 -15.62 13.58
N ASP A 42 -4.67 -14.92 12.66
CA ASP A 42 -6.12 -14.90 12.50
C ASP A 42 -6.47 -15.19 11.02
N PRO A 43 -6.90 -16.41 10.68
CA PRO A 43 -7.20 -16.80 9.30
C PRO A 43 -8.32 -15.98 8.63
N ASP A 44 -9.37 -15.62 9.36
CA ASP A 44 -10.50 -14.85 8.82
C ASP A 44 -10.07 -13.42 8.48
N LEU A 45 -9.29 -12.80 9.37
CA LEU A 45 -8.70 -11.49 9.12
C LEU A 45 -7.71 -11.52 7.94
N LEU A 46 -6.87 -12.56 7.85
CA LEU A 46 -5.93 -12.75 6.75
C LEU A 46 -6.66 -12.85 5.40
N GLU A 47 -7.67 -13.70 5.31
CA GLU A 47 -8.42 -13.93 4.07
C GLU A 47 -9.10 -12.65 3.58
N LYS A 48 -9.83 -11.95 4.47
CA LYS A 48 -10.51 -10.70 4.13
C LYS A 48 -9.54 -9.61 3.70
N THR A 49 -8.45 -9.44 4.44
CA THR A 49 -7.42 -8.43 4.11
C THR A 49 -6.76 -8.73 2.77
N TRP A 50 -6.43 -10.00 2.48
CA TRP A 50 -5.86 -10.36 1.20
C TRP A 50 -6.84 -10.15 0.05
N ALA A 51 -8.11 -10.51 0.22
CA ALA A 51 -9.14 -10.30 -0.79
C ALA A 51 -9.25 -8.81 -1.19
N GLU A 52 -9.27 -7.90 -0.21
CA GLU A 52 -9.28 -6.45 -0.44
C GLU A 52 -8.00 -5.98 -1.16
N VAL A 53 -6.83 -6.40 -0.68
CA VAL A 53 -5.55 -6.04 -1.32
C VAL A 53 -5.49 -6.54 -2.76
N LYS A 54 -5.94 -7.77 -3.03
CA LYS A 54 -5.98 -8.31 -4.39
C LYS A 54 -6.94 -7.52 -5.27
N ALA A 55 -8.15 -7.24 -4.78
CA ALA A 55 -9.17 -6.50 -5.51
C ALA A 55 -8.76 -5.05 -5.85
N VAL A 56 -7.88 -4.43 -5.05
CA VAL A 56 -7.40 -3.06 -5.30
C VAL A 56 -6.06 -3.04 -6.01
N MET A 57 -5.09 -3.87 -5.63
CA MET A 57 -3.69 -3.74 -6.05
C MET A 57 -3.25 -4.72 -7.14
N ALA A 58 -3.96 -5.84 -7.33
CA ALA A 58 -3.57 -6.90 -8.24
C ALA A 58 -4.53 -7.12 -9.42
N THR A 59 -5.72 -6.54 -9.38
CA THR A 59 -6.67 -6.57 -10.49
C THR A 59 -6.45 -5.40 -11.46
N PRO A 60 -6.70 -5.59 -12.77
CA PRO A 60 -6.72 -4.51 -13.74
C PRO A 60 -7.71 -3.41 -13.34
N SER A 61 -7.33 -2.15 -13.51
CA SER A 61 -8.18 -0.99 -13.24
C SER A 61 -7.75 0.20 -14.07
N ALA A 62 -8.45 1.34 -13.94
CA ALA A 62 -8.08 2.58 -14.59
C ALA A 62 -6.68 3.12 -14.19
N LEU A 63 -6.19 2.80 -12.99
CA LEU A 63 -4.84 3.17 -12.56
C LEU A 63 -3.84 2.06 -12.85
N ASP A 64 -2.70 2.44 -13.43
CA ASP A 64 -1.55 1.58 -13.69
C ASP A 64 -0.98 0.99 -12.38
N PRO A 65 -0.52 -0.28 -12.36
CA PRO A 65 0.00 -0.92 -11.16
C PRO A 65 1.20 -0.22 -10.51
N LEU A 66 2.09 0.42 -11.29
CA LEU A 66 3.21 1.20 -10.74
C LEU A 66 2.69 2.48 -10.08
N VAL A 67 1.73 3.16 -10.70
CA VAL A 67 1.08 4.35 -10.11
C VAL A 67 0.44 4.01 -8.78
N LYS A 68 -0.28 2.88 -8.68
CA LYS A 68 -0.87 2.43 -7.41
C LYS A 68 0.17 2.24 -6.31
N GLU A 69 1.34 1.64 -6.61
CA GLU A 69 2.39 1.50 -5.61
C GLU A 69 2.99 2.84 -5.19
N MET A 70 3.20 3.78 -6.12
CA MET A 70 3.70 5.12 -5.79
C MET A 70 2.74 5.86 -4.85
N LEU A 71 1.42 5.76 -5.08
CA LEU A 71 0.41 6.29 -4.17
C LEU A 71 0.47 5.59 -2.79
N TYR A 72 0.62 4.26 -2.78
CA TYR A 72 0.74 3.50 -1.53
C TYR A 72 1.98 3.88 -0.73
N ILE A 73 3.12 4.13 -1.40
CA ILE A 73 4.35 4.65 -0.79
C ILE A 73 4.08 6.02 -0.17
N ALA A 74 3.45 6.94 -0.89
CA ALA A 74 3.15 8.28 -0.39
C ALA A 74 2.33 8.23 0.91
N VAL A 75 1.24 7.45 0.92
CA VAL A 75 0.40 7.25 2.11
C VAL A 75 1.19 6.57 3.24
N SER A 76 2.00 5.56 2.92
CA SER A 76 2.82 4.84 3.90
C SER A 76 3.82 5.76 4.60
N VAL A 77 4.46 6.65 3.85
CA VAL A 77 5.41 7.63 4.37
C VAL A 77 4.71 8.68 5.22
N THR A 78 3.58 9.21 4.75
CA THR A 78 2.77 10.18 5.53
C THR A 78 2.27 9.58 6.85
N ASN A 79 1.93 8.29 6.86
CA ASN A 79 1.50 7.57 8.06
C ASN A 79 2.67 7.07 8.94
N GLY A 80 3.93 7.36 8.57
CA GLY A 80 5.10 6.94 9.34
C GLY A 80 5.34 5.42 9.39
N CYS A 81 4.78 4.65 8.46
CA CYS A 81 4.94 3.20 8.44
C CYS A 81 6.26 2.78 7.77
N SER A 82 7.30 2.52 8.56
CA SER A 82 8.60 2.05 8.05
C SER A 82 8.48 0.75 7.25
N TYR A 83 7.78 -0.27 7.77
CA TYR A 83 7.62 -1.55 7.08
C TYR A 83 6.95 -1.38 5.71
N CYS A 84 5.87 -0.58 5.66
CA CYS A 84 5.11 -0.31 4.45
C CYS A 84 5.95 0.47 3.43
N ALA A 85 6.70 1.48 3.87
CA ALA A 85 7.60 2.24 3.00
C ALA A 85 8.61 1.31 2.31
N HIS A 86 9.18 0.36 3.04
CA HIS A 86 10.08 -0.65 2.44
C HIS A 86 9.35 -1.60 1.48
N SER A 87 8.23 -2.19 1.89
CA SER A 87 7.54 -3.21 1.08
C SER A 87 6.99 -2.63 -0.22
N HIS A 88 6.35 -1.46 -0.17
CA HIS A 88 5.77 -0.83 -1.36
C HIS A 88 6.84 -0.22 -2.27
N THR A 89 7.95 0.28 -1.73
CA THR A 89 9.09 0.71 -2.57
C THR A 89 9.70 -0.47 -3.32
N ALA A 90 9.83 -1.64 -2.68
CA ALA A 90 10.30 -2.84 -3.36
C ALA A 90 9.32 -3.30 -4.46
N ALA A 91 8.01 -3.26 -4.18
CA ALA A 91 6.97 -3.61 -5.15
C ALA A 91 6.95 -2.64 -6.35
N ALA A 92 7.07 -1.33 -6.11
CA ALA A 92 7.17 -0.33 -7.17
C ALA A 92 8.38 -0.55 -8.07
N LYS A 93 9.56 -0.83 -7.48
CA LYS A 93 10.78 -1.15 -8.24
C LYS A 93 10.62 -2.41 -9.08
N ALA A 94 9.99 -3.45 -8.54
CA ALA A 94 9.69 -4.68 -9.29
C ALA A 94 8.73 -4.43 -10.48
N LYS A 95 7.93 -3.37 -10.41
CA LYS A 95 7.04 -2.89 -11.49
C LYS A 95 7.69 -1.83 -12.40
N GLY A 96 9.00 -1.62 -12.27
CA GLY A 96 9.76 -0.75 -13.18
C GLY A 96 9.98 0.69 -12.71
N MET A 97 9.72 1.01 -11.43
CA MET A 97 10.01 2.34 -10.91
C MET A 97 11.50 2.70 -11.08
N THR A 98 11.78 3.76 -11.83
CA THR A 98 13.16 4.24 -12.05
C THR A 98 13.67 5.04 -10.85
N GLY A 99 14.99 5.24 -10.80
CA GLY A 99 15.60 6.13 -9.80
C GLY A 99 15.08 7.56 -9.90
N GLU A 100 14.83 8.04 -11.12
CA GLU A 100 14.27 9.38 -11.39
C GLU A 100 12.84 9.50 -10.87
N GLN A 101 11.97 8.52 -11.18
CA GLN A 101 10.60 8.47 -10.66
C GLN A 101 10.58 8.43 -9.13
N HIS A 102 11.46 7.63 -8.52
CA HIS A 102 11.54 7.53 -7.07
C HIS A 102 11.99 8.86 -6.43
N ALA A 103 12.99 9.53 -7.01
CA ALA A 103 13.42 10.84 -6.54
C ALA A 103 12.30 11.88 -6.67
N ASP A 104 11.54 11.85 -7.77
CA ASP A 104 10.44 12.77 -7.99
C ASP A 104 9.26 12.51 -7.03
N LEU A 105 8.94 11.24 -6.77
CA LEU A 105 7.97 10.84 -5.75
C LEU A 105 8.34 11.43 -4.37
N MET A 106 9.63 11.40 -3.98
CA MET A 106 10.08 12.00 -2.73
C MET A 106 9.87 13.52 -2.70
N ARG A 107 10.11 14.21 -3.82
CA ARG A 107 9.84 15.67 -3.93
C ARG A 107 8.35 15.96 -3.76
N VAL A 108 7.49 15.19 -4.41
CA VAL A 108 6.03 15.32 -4.30
C VAL A 108 5.57 15.11 -2.86
N ILE A 109 5.99 14.02 -2.21
CA ILE A 109 5.62 13.71 -0.82
C ILE A 109 6.04 14.84 0.13
N ALA A 110 7.29 15.28 0.04
CA ALA A 110 7.82 16.34 0.92
C ALA A 110 7.11 17.68 0.71
N LEU A 111 6.87 18.06 -0.56
CA LEU A 111 6.18 19.29 -0.89
C LEU A 111 4.72 19.25 -0.41
N ALA A 112 3.99 18.17 -0.70
CA ALA A 112 2.61 18.00 -0.28
C ALA A 112 2.46 18.05 1.25
N ALA A 113 3.35 17.38 1.99
CA ALA A 113 3.36 17.46 3.45
C ALA A 113 3.54 18.91 3.95
N LYS A 114 4.52 19.64 3.40
CA LYS A 114 4.77 21.04 3.76
C LYS A 114 3.58 21.94 3.45
N THR A 115 3.02 21.86 2.23
CA THR A 115 1.92 22.73 1.81
C THR A 115 0.64 22.43 2.56
N ASN A 116 0.37 21.17 2.87
CA ASN A 116 -0.80 20.78 3.66
C ASN A 116 -0.71 21.36 5.08
N GLN A 117 0.47 21.30 5.71
CA GLN A 117 0.69 21.90 7.03
C GLN A 117 0.45 23.42 7.01
N LEU A 118 0.93 24.12 5.99
CA LEU A 118 0.70 25.56 5.83
C LEU A 118 -0.78 25.88 5.61
N ALA A 119 -1.47 25.15 4.73
CA ALA A 119 -2.89 25.36 4.47
C ALA A 119 -3.75 25.12 5.72
N VAL A 120 -3.45 24.06 6.49
CA VAL A 120 -4.10 23.79 7.78
C VAL A 120 -3.82 24.90 8.78
N ALA A 121 -2.58 25.37 8.92
CA ALA A 121 -2.25 26.45 9.86
C ALA A 121 -2.94 27.78 9.51
N LEU A 122 -3.08 28.08 8.21
CA LEU A 122 -3.72 29.30 7.72
C LEU A 122 -5.24 29.20 7.65
N GLN A 123 -5.82 28.00 7.77
CA GLN A 123 -7.26 27.75 7.61
C GLN A 123 -7.80 28.34 6.30
N LEU A 124 -7.12 28.05 5.19
CA LEU A 124 -7.50 28.60 3.89
C LEU A 124 -8.93 28.17 3.51
N PRO A 125 -9.80 29.10 3.07
CA PRO A 125 -11.10 28.73 2.52
C PRO A 125 -10.90 28.02 1.18
N VAL A 126 -11.82 27.11 0.84
CA VAL A 126 -11.83 26.49 -0.48
C VAL A 126 -12.30 27.51 -1.51
N ASP A 127 -11.48 27.77 -2.53
CA ASP A 127 -11.85 28.64 -3.64
C ASP A 127 -13.01 28.06 -4.45
N ALA A 128 -13.97 28.90 -4.83
CA ALA A 128 -15.10 28.47 -5.68
C ALA A 128 -14.66 27.92 -7.04
N ALA A 129 -13.49 28.33 -7.56
CA ALA A 129 -12.93 27.83 -8.81
C ALA A 129 -12.49 26.35 -8.74
N PHE A 130 -12.32 25.79 -7.54
CA PHE A 130 -11.98 24.38 -7.33
C PHE A 130 -13.21 23.49 -7.07
N ASP A 131 -14.40 24.08 -6.92
CA ASP A 131 -15.67 23.36 -6.78
C ASP A 131 -16.24 23.02 -8.17
N ALA A 132 -15.57 22.10 -8.86
CA ALA A 132 -15.88 21.74 -10.25
C ALA A 132 -17.27 21.11 -10.43
N ASP A 133 -17.86 20.56 -9.36
CA ASP A 133 -19.21 19.97 -9.36
C ASP A 133 -20.31 20.97 -8.95
N ARG A 134 -19.94 22.23 -8.64
CA ARG A 134 -20.90 23.28 -8.32
C ARG A 134 -21.76 23.55 -9.55
N ARG A 135 -22.98 23.01 -9.53
CA ARG A 135 -24.00 23.37 -10.51
C ARG A 135 -24.34 24.84 -10.32
N VAL A 136 -24.11 25.63 -11.37
CA VAL A 136 -24.54 27.03 -11.47
C VAL A 136 -26.07 27.09 -11.43
#